data_AF-A0AA87TEI9-F1
#
_entry.id   AF-A0AA87TEI9-F1
#
_cell.length_a   1.000
_cell.length_b   1.000
_cell.length_c   1.000
_cell.angle_alpha   90.00
_cell.angle_beta   90.00
_cell.angle_gamma   90.00
#
_symmetry.space_group_name_H-M   'P 1'
#
loop_
_entity.id
_entity.type
_entity.pdbx_description
1 polymer ?
#
loop_
_entity_poly.entity_id
_entity_poly.type
_entity_poly.pdbx_seq_one_letter_code
_entity_poly.pdbx_strand_id
1 'polypeptide(L)'
;MDQNHIFAHSAAKRTYRLPQMKHIFFSVLMLTVSAVMFLSCRGHGGSNVITIKVEGDQYITIKKPETKSLTVARGSKWAAIKGKIEISCYDDYDLSGWKLNNASGTAVTDETVFNNDSVVFAVSAKKPGKKYYVHHLLQNVNDDNYTHNTQDDQTLRGDVGTDTKAAANSYPGFTAQSFDQKKIAADNTTVVEIKYDRNNITLTFELDEGSFVPPLPSGNTVTGRFGKDIPITAPVKTDYIFAGWQPTLGTTFPPEDGTYTAQWTKPKLTIQGDERIKADTLGTIEVNGNATWADVEAQATTKAILKDDWPAADYEIYEWRLNDRNGEKLDVTYTFTKDTTVYAVTNYKSFNIAADGKTLDAYPHGKAPKGSIIIPENITVIDSNAFAGAAELSNVILPEKLEEIRENAFSGCTELKAIDIPAKVTKIDKTAFTECPKLATFTVHADNTIYHAEGNIIYSKDKKKLVWAAPALKEANILDSVIEIEDYAFRGYSNLEAVKLPRGLKTIGEEAFLGCTASVITIVGNELTTIGNNAFGHKDHSETCCKKIRIPQGAEFDNIVTKVKAVNYPEGRIERY
;
A
#
# COMPACT_ATOMS: atom_id res chain seq x y z
N MET A 1 21.26 14.01 12.24
CA MET A 1 19.91 14.01 12.86
C MET A 1 19.09 13.06 12.02
N ASP A 2 19.35 11.76 12.14
CA ASP A 2 18.68 10.81 13.07
C ASP A 2 17.18 10.77 12.83
N GLN A 3 16.70 9.79 12.06
CA GLN A 3 16.32 8.42 12.46
C GLN A 3 14.83 8.33 12.83
N ASN A 4 14.07 7.52 12.08
CA ASN A 4 13.40 6.34 12.64
C ASN A 4 12.61 5.56 11.57
N HIS A 5 13.12 4.35 11.30
CA HIS A 5 12.37 3.21 10.78
C HIS A 5 11.88 2.37 11.97
N ILE A 6 10.65 1.85 11.93
CA ILE A 6 10.27 0.62 12.65
C ILE A 6 9.47 -0.28 11.69
N PHE A 7 9.98 -1.49 11.48
CA PHE A 7 9.31 -2.65 10.90
C PHE A 7 8.60 -3.45 12.00
N ALA A 8 7.47 -4.08 11.68
CA ALA A 8 6.99 -5.27 12.40
C ALA A 8 6.23 -6.22 11.45
N HIS A 9 6.58 -7.50 11.55
CA HIS A 9 6.18 -8.64 10.74
C HIS A 9 4.83 -9.27 11.16
N SER A 10 4.07 -9.73 10.16
CA SER A 10 3.39 -11.04 9.99
C SER A 10 2.63 -11.70 11.17
N ALA A 11 1.34 -11.96 10.96
CA ALA A 11 0.73 -13.30 11.10
C ALA A 11 -0.65 -13.36 10.41
N ALA A 12 -0.86 -14.37 9.56
CA ALA A 12 -2.11 -14.65 8.86
C ALA A 12 -2.99 -15.67 9.62
N LYS A 13 -4.32 -15.48 9.59
CA LYS A 13 -5.33 -16.56 9.55
C LYS A 13 -6.69 -16.01 9.09
N ARG A 14 -7.19 -16.58 7.99
CA ARG A 14 -8.52 -16.35 7.39
C ARG A 14 -9.63 -16.99 8.25
N THR A 15 -10.77 -16.31 8.40
CA THR A 15 -12.12 -16.81 8.01
C THR A 15 -13.20 -15.71 8.11
N TYR A 16 -14.17 -15.79 7.20
CA TYR A 16 -15.22 -14.82 6.83
C TYR A 16 -16.34 -14.57 7.88
N ARG A 17 -16.88 -13.32 7.93
CA ARG A 17 -18.29 -12.95 7.63
C ARG A 17 -18.66 -11.49 8.02
N LEU A 18 -19.16 -10.74 7.03
CA LEU A 18 -20.08 -9.57 6.93
C LEU A 18 -20.23 -8.50 8.07
N PRO A 19 -20.44 -7.21 7.72
CA PRO A 19 -20.44 -6.09 8.67
C PRO A 19 -21.84 -5.66 9.15
N GLN A 20 -21.93 -5.21 10.39
CA GLN A 20 -22.99 -4.34 10.90
C GLN A 20 -22.35 -3.18 11.67
N MET A 21 -22.70 -1.97 11.25
CA MET A 21 -22.40 -0.71 11.92
C MET A 21 -23.01 -0.67 13.33
N LYS A 22 -22.35 0.02 14.28
CA LYS A 22 -22.96 1.05 15.14
C LYS A 22 -21.97 1.65 16.17
N HIS A 23 -21.95 2.98 16.15
CA HIS A 23 -21.80 3.95 17.24
C HIS A 23 -20.58 3.93 18.19
N ILE A 24 -19.82 5.03 18.11
CA ILE A 24 -18.93 5.56 19.14
C ILE A 24 -19.67 6.68 19.92
N PHE A 25 -19.45 6.70 21.23
CA PHE A 25 -19.88 7.66 22.27
C PHE A 25 -19.18 9.04 22.18
N PHE A 26 -19.76 10.02 22.89
CA PHE A 26 -19.23 11.26 23.54
C PHE A 26 -20.21 12.43 23.24
N SER A 27 -20.64 13.30 24.16
CA SER A 27 -20.38 13.53 25.58
C SER A 27 -21.39 14.57 26.11
N VAL A 28 -21.58 14.53 27.42
CA VAL A 28 -22.34 15.46 28.26
C VAL A 28 -21.71 16.85 28.25
N LEU A 29 -22.54 17.90 28.16
CA LEU A 29 -22.20 19.23 28.68
C LEU A 29 -23.33 19.68 29.61
N MET A 30 -23.02 19.70 30.91
CA MET A 30 -23.80 20.24 31.99
C MET A 30 -23.31 21.68 32.22
N LEU A 31 -24.21 22.66 32.30
CA LEU A 31 -23.89 23.98 32.85
C LEU A 31 -25.10 24.52 33.63
N THR A 32 -24.85 24.69 34.92
CA THR A 32 -25.65 25.31 35.99
C THR A 32 -25.83 26.82 35.79
N VAL A 33 -26.86 27.46 36.37
CA VAL A 33 -26.84 28.39 37.53
C VAL A 33 -28.18 29.19 37.39
N SER A 34 -29.01 29.55 38.38
CA SER A 34 -28.77 30.08 39.73
C SER A 34 -30.02 29.95 40.63
N ALA A 35 -29.76 29.96 41.94
CA ALA A 35 -30.72 29.97 43.04
C ALA A 35 -31.33 31.35 43.31
N VAL A 36 -32.53 31.40 43.90
CA VAL A 36 -32.96 32.50 44.80
C VAL A 36 -33.70 31.93 46.02
N MET A 37 -33.01 32.08 47.16
CA MET A 37 -33.44 32.25 48.55
C MET A 37 -34.78 31.71 49.06
N PHE A 38 -34.69 30.86 50.08
CA PHE A 38 -35.64 30.80 51.19
C PHE A 38 -35.40 31.97 52.16
N LEU A 39 -36.44 32.73 52.50
CA LEU A 39 -36.58 33.35 53.83
C LEU A 39 -38.06 33.44 54.22
N SER A 40 -38.29 33.09 55.48
CA SER A 40 -39.51 33.00 56.27
C SER A 40 -40.62 34.03 56.06
N CYS A 41 -41.89 33.59 56.11
CA CYS A 41 -42.95 34.18 56.96
C CYS A 41 -44.20 33.28 57.02
N ARG A 42 -44.79 33.16 58.22
CA ARG A 42 -46.02 32.40 58.52
C ARG A 42 -47.24 32.96 57.76
N GLY A 43 -48.04 32.07 57.18
CA GLY A 43 -49.42 32.32 56.79
C GLY A 43 -50.06 31.02 56.31
N HIS A 44 -51.19 30.61 56.91
CA HIS A 44 -51.99 29.48 56.43
C HIS A 44 -52.39 29.69 54.97
N GLY A 45 -51.98 28.80 54.06
CA GLY A 45 -52.42 28.79 52.67
C GLY A 45 -52.21 27.39 52.08
N GLY A 46 -53.28 26.76 51.59
CA GLY A 46 -53.24 25.40 51.01
C GLY A 46 -52.25 25.29 49.84
N SER A 47 -51.80 24.07 49.52
CA SER A 47 -50.85 23.83 48.44
C SER A 47 -51.30 24.46 47.12
N ASN A 48 -50.40 25.23 46.49
CA ASN A 48 -50.60 25.89 45.19
C ASN A 48 -50.46 24.94 43.99
N VAL A 49 -50.26 23.64 44.24
CA VAL A 49 -50.18 22.58 43.23
C VAL A 49 -51.24 21.52 43.49
N ILE A 50 -51.66 20.86 42.41
CA ILE A 50 -52.64 19.79 42.38
C ILE A 50 -52.11 18.62 41.53
N THR A 51 -52.68 17.44 41.73
CA THR A 51 -52.32 16.21 41.01
C THR A 51 -53.38 15.86 39.97
N ILE A 52 -52.96 15.62 38.73
CA ILE A 52 -53.78 15.09 37.65
C ILE A 52 -53.37 13.65 37.39
N LYS A 53 -54.24 12.70 37.75
CA LYS A 53 -54.06 11.30 37.38
C LYS A 53 -54.57 11.10 35.96
N VAL A 54 -53.81 10.38 35.14
CA VAL A 54 -54.15 10.07 33.74
C VAL A 54 -54.56 8.62 33.67
N GLU A 55 -55.76 8.38 33.17
CA GLU A 55 -56.30 7.05 32.93
C GLU A 55 -56.81 6.98 31.48
N GLY A 56 -57.11 5.78 31.01
CA GLY A 56 -57.67 5.55 29.68
C GLY A 56 -58.51 4.29 29.70
N ASP A 57 -59.38 4.14 28.70
CA ASP A 57 -60.12 2.89 28.52
C ASP A 57 -59.19 1.74 28.08
N GLN A 58 -59.78 0.55 27.96
CA GLN A 58 -59.07 -0.68 27.63
C GLN A 58 -58.33 -0.67 26.29
N TYR A 59 -58.60 0.27 25.38
CA TYR A 59 -57.98 0.38 24.07
C TYR A 59 -56.89 1.46 24.00
N ILE A 60 -56.60 2.12 25.13
CA ILE A 60 -55.59 3.16 25.24
C ILE A 60 -54.51 2.75 26.24
N THR A 61 -53.26 2.79 25.78
CA THR A 61 -52.09 2.67 26.65
C THR A 61 -51.48 4.04 26.86
N ILE A 62 -51.32 4.44 28.12
CA ILE A 62 -50.61 5.67 28.49
C ILE A 62 -49.11 5.36 28.48
N LYS A 63 -48.37 6.09 27.64
CA LYS A 63 -46.91 6.01 27.53
C LYS A 63 -46.22 7.03 28.43
N LYS A 64 -46.78 8.24 28.55
CA LYS A 64 -46.29 9.28 29.47
C LYS A 64 -47.44 10.05 30.14
N PRO A 65 -47.27 10.48 31.39
CA PRO A 65 -46.14 10.16 32.28
C PRO A 65 -46.17 8.68 32.70
N GLU A 66 -45.01 8.07 32.92
CA GLU A 66 -44.90 6.66 33.35
C GLU A 66 -45.59 6.40 34.70
N THR A 67 -45.57 7.41 35.58
CA THR A 67 -46.26 7.41 36.88
C THR A 67 -47.79 7.49 36.75
N LYS A 68 -48.31 7.72 35.54
CA LYS A 68 -49.73 8.00 35.25
C LYS A 68 -50.30 9.18 36.04
N SER A 69 -49.45 10.07 36.55
CA SER A 69 -49.84 11.26 37.31
C SER A 69 -48.93 12.44 36.99
N LEU A 70 -49.50 13.65 36.92
CA LEU A 70 -48.80 14.92 36.71
C LEU A 70 -49.09 15.86 37.89
N THR A 71 -48.06 16.55 38.40
CA THR A 71 -48.24 17.67 39.34
C THR A 71 -48.27 18.98 38.55
N VAL A 72 -49.34 19.77 38.70
CA VAL A 72 -49.55 21.02 37.98
C VAL A 72 -49.98 22.14 38.93
N ALA A 73 -49.80 23.40 38.53
CA ALA A 73 -50.25 24.55 39.33
C ALA A 73 -51.78 24.59 39.39
N ARG A 74 -52.35 24.93 40.56
CA ARG A 74 -53.79 25.15 40.72
C ARG A 74 -54.26 26.25 39.77
N GLY A 75 -55.35 26.01 39.04
CA GLY A 75 -55.86 26.92 38.00
C GLY A 75 -55.29 26.66 36.60
N SER A 76 -54.47 25.62 36.40
CA SER A 76 -53.96 25.26 35.07
C SER A 76 -55.08 24.81 34.13
N LYS A 77 -55.03 25.27 32.88
CA LYS A 77 -55.94 24.82 31.80
C LYS A 77 -55.46 23.53 31.14
N TRP A 78 -56.38 22.72 30.64
CA TRP A 78 -56.07 21.47 29.92
C TRP A 78 -55.13 21.67 28.72
N ALA A 79 -55.29 22.77 27.98
CA ALA A 79 -54.42 23.09 26.84
C ALA A 79 -52.92 23.08 27.20
N ALA A 80 -52.57 23.50 28.42
CA ALA A 80 -51.19 23.54 28.93
C ALA A 80 -50.71 22.20 29.53
N ILE A 81 -51.62 21.23 29.68
CA ILE A 81 -51.37 19.93 30.31
C ILE A 81 -51.31 18.81 29.26
N LYS A 82 -52.24 18.79 28.29
CA LYS A 82 -52.44 17.67 27.34
C LYS A 82 -51.17 17.28 26.56
N GLY A 83 -50.32 18.24 26.21
CA GLY A 83 -49.06 17.99 25.48
C GLY A 83 -47.98 17.26 26.31
N LYS A 84 -48.19 17.12 27.62
CA LYS A 84 -47.29 16.36 28.53
C LYS A 84 -47.68 14.88 28.63
N ILE A 85 -48.75 14.47 27.94
CA ILE A 85 -49.31 13.13 27.99
C ILE A 85 -49.13 12.48 26.62
N GLU A 86 -48.52 11.31 26.62
CA GLU A 86 -48.28 10.51 25.42
C GLU A 86 -49.10 9.22 25.55
N ILE A 87 -49.89 8.87 24.53
CA ILE A 87 -50.71 7.67 24.50
C ILE A 87 -50.50 6.89 23.21
N SER A 88 -50.82 5.61 23.22
CA SER A 88 -50.99 4.79 22.01
C SER A 88 -52.35 4.11 22.05
N CYS A 89 -53.13 4.22 20.97
CA CYS A 89 -54.37 3.48 20.81
C CYS A 89 -54.09 2.11 20.16
N TYR A 90 -54.92 1.12 20.43
CA TYR A 90 -54.90 -0.14 19.70
C TYR A 90 -55.28 0.11 18.23
N ASP A 91 -54.79 -0.69 17.29
CA ASP A 91 -54.84 -0.44 15.83
C ASP A 91 -56.20 0.00 15.26
N ASP A 92 -57.29 -0.50 15.85
CA ASP A 92 -58.68 -0.25 15.45
C ASP A 92 -59.33 0.97 16.09
N TYR A 93 -58.59 1.71 16.91
CA TYR A 93 -59.11 2.78 17.73
C TYR A 93 -58.26 4.06 17.57
N ASP A 94 -58.93 5.20 17.67
CA ASP A 94 -58.31 6.51 17.79
C ASP A 94 -58.73 7.15 19.11
N LEU A 95 -57.97 8.14 19.57
CA LEU A 95 -58.39 8.97 20.69
C LEU A 95 -59.62 9.78 20.27
N SER A 96 -60.76 9.49 20.88
CA SER A 96 -61.99 10.24 20.70
C SER A 96 -62.02 11.53 21.51
N GLY A 97 -61.28 11.60 22.61
CA GLY A 97 -61.21 12.77 23.46
C GLY A 97 -60.85 12.43 24.91
N TRP A 98 -60.88 13.45 25.77
CA TRP A 98 -60.58 13.33 27.19
C TRP A 98 -61.81 13.67 28.04
N LYS A 99 -62.00 12.99 29.16
CA LYS A 99 -63.13 13.20 30.08
C LYS A 99 -62.68 13.22 31.53
N LEU A 100 -63.44 13.86 32.42
CA LEU A 100 -63.16 13.86 33.85
C LEU A 100 -63.58 12.53 34.49
N ASN A 101 -62.73 11.98 35.35
CA ASN A 101 -62.95 10.80 36.18
C ASN A 101 -63.04 9.46 35.43
N ASN A 102 -63.87 9.34 34.41
CA ASN A 102 -64.07 8.10 33.65
C ASN A 102 -64.67 8.36 32.26
N ALA A 103 -64.89 7.29 31.48
CA ALA A 103 -65.42 7.36 30.11
C ALA A 103 -66.83 8.00 29.98
N SER A 104 -67.60 8.08 31.06
CA SER A 104 -68.93 8.71 31.09
C SER A 104 -68.92 10.13 31.66
N GLY A 105 -67.77 10.63 32.10
CA GLY A 105 -67.67 11.96 32.71
C GLY A 105 -67.76 13.12 31.73
N THR A 106 -67.66 14.33 32.26
CA THR A 106 -67.72 15.57 31.47
C THR A 106 -66.50 15.69 30.55
N ALA A 107 -66.70 16.15 29.32
CA ALA A 107 -65.63 16.37 28.36
C ALA A 107 -64.60 17.39 28.88
N VAL A 108 -63.32 17.05 28.76
CA VAL A 108 -62.19 17.93 29.05
C VAL A 108 -61.79 18.61 27.76
N THR A 109 -62.13 19.89 27.66
CA THR A 109 -61.76 20.77 26.56
C THR A 109 -60.52 21.59 26.92
N ASP A 110 -59.92 22.24 25.95
CA ASP A 110 -58.72 23.09 26.14
C ASP A 110 -58.92 24.21 27.18
N GLU A 111 -60.16 24.66 27.39
CA GLU A 111 -60.55 25.67 28.37
C GLU A 111 -60.80 25.12 29.78
N THR A 112 -60.76 23.80 29.97
CA THR A 112 -61.04 23.17 31.28
C THR A 112 -59.95 23.53 32.29
N VAL A 113 -60.35 24.20 33.38
CA VAL A 113 -59.45 24.65 34.46
C VAL A 113 -59.47 23.66 35.62
N PHE A 114 -58.29 23.23 36.06
CA PHE A 114 -58.16 22.30 37.18
C PHE A 114 -57.81 23.05 38.47
N ASN A 115 -58.74 23.08 39.43
CA ASN A 115 -58.56 23.75 40.72
C ASN A 115 -58.37 22.79 41.90
N ASN A 116 -58.59 21.49 41.69
CA ASN A 116 -58.44 20.41 42.67
C ASN A 116 -57.83 19.19 41.99
N ASP A 117 -57.30 18.25 42.78
CA ASP A 117 -56.85 16.95 42.28
C ASP A 117 -57.95 16.28 41.47
N SER A 118 -57.60 15.79 40.28
CA SER A 118 -58.57 15.30 39.29
C SER A 118 -58.02 14.10 38.54
N VAL A 119 -58.91 13.26 38.02
CA VAL A 119 -58.55 12.21 37.07
C VAL A 119 -59.00 12.65 35.68
N VAL A 120 -58.11 12.56 34.70
CA VAL A 120 -58.42 12.81 33.29
C VAL A 120 -58.29 11.50 32.54
N PHE A 121 -59.37 11.12 31.87
CA PHE A 121 -59.59 9.80 31.31
C PHE A 121 -59.65 9.89 29.78
N ALA A 122 -58.71 9.24 29.11
CA ALA A 122 -58.69 9.13 27.65
C ALA A 122 -59.78 8.16 27.18
N VAL A 123 -60.60 8.60 26.22
CA VAL A 123 -61.64 7.78 25.62
C VAL A 123 -61.28 7.50 24.17
N SER A 124 -61.30 6.25 23.79
CA SER A 124 -61.11 5.80 22.42
C SER A 124 -62.43 5.76 21.65
N ALA A 125 -62.35 5.94 20.35
CA ALA A 125 -63.42 5.61 19.40
C ALA A 125 -62.88 4.61 18.40
N LYS A 126 -63.70 3.62 18.06
CA LYS A 126 -63.37 2.67 17.01
C LYS A 126 -63.30 3.42 15.67
N LYS A 127 -62.22 3.23 14.93
CA LYS A 127 -62.04 3.81 13.59
C LYS A 127 -63.23 3.42 12.69
N PRO A 128 -63.83 4.37 11.96
CA PRO A 128 -64.91 4.06 11.04
C PRO A 128 -64.40 3.19 9.88
N GLY A 129 -65.30 2.38 9.31
CA GLY A 129 -65.00 1.50 8.17
C GLY A 129 -64.24 0.21 8.51
N LYS A 130 -64.29 -0.73 7.58
CA LYS A 130 -63.58 -2.02 7.62
C LYS A 130 -62.24 -1.91 6.92
N LYS A 131 -61.25 -2.69 7.39
CA LYS A 131 -59.91 -2.72 6.79
C LYS A 131 -59.97 -3.43 5.45
N TYR A 132 -59.14 -2.95 4.54
CA TYR A 132 -58.73 -3.68 3.35
C TYR A 132 -57.26 -3.41 3.07
N TYR A 133 -56.64 -4.29 2.29
CA TYR A 133 -55.21 -4.27 2.02
C TYR A 133 -54.95 -4.01 0.54
N VAL A 134 -53.87 -3.31 0.25
CA VAL A 134 -53.34 -3.16 -1.11
C VAL A 134 -51.96 -3.79 -1.13
N HIS A 135 -51.82 -4.85 -1.93
CA HIS A 135 -50.54 -5.54 -2.11
C HIS A 135 -49.96 -5.20 -3.48
N HIS A 136 -48.64 -5.00 -3.51
CA HIS A 136 -47.91 -4.69 -4.73
C HIS A 136 -47.01 -5.87 -5.12
N LEU A 137 -47.21 -6.41 -6.32
CA LEU A 137 -46.51 -7.59 -6.81
C LEU A 137 -45.62 -7.21 -8.00
N LEU A 138 -44.30 -7.32 -7.83
CA LEU A 138 -43.31 -6.96 -8.86
C LEU A 138 -42.89 -8.19 -9.65
N GLN A 139 -42.86 -8.11 -10.98
CA GLN A 139 -42.43 -9.23 -11.82
C GLN A 139 -40.94 -9.56 -11.60
N ASN A 140 -40.63 -10.85 -11.54
CA ASN A 140 -39.27 -11.34 -11.35
C ASN A 140 -38.38 -11.06 -12.58
N VAL A 141 -37.07 -10.97 -12.35
CA VAL A 141 -36.10 -10.70 -13.41
C VAL A 141 -35.87 -11.90 -14.33
N ASN A 142 -35.96 -13.12 -13.77
CA ASN A 142 -35.58 -14.36 -14.46
C ASN A 142 -36.76 -15.23 -14.92
N ASP A 143 -37.99 -14.88 -14.55
CA ASP A 143 -39.21 -15.63 -14.93
C ASP A 143 -40.43 -14.70 -14.96
N ASP A 144 -41.57 -15.24 -15.38
CA ASP A 144 -42.83 -14.49 -15.52
C ASP A 144 -43.66 -14.42 -14.21
N ASN A 145 -43.13 -14.94 -13.11
CA ASN A 145 -43.80 -14.88 -11.81
C ASN A 145 -43.61 -13.51 -11.15
N TYR A 146 -44.39 -13.28 -10.09
CA TYR A 146 -44.38 -12.02 -9.34
C TYR A 146 -44.05 -12.28 -7.88
N THR A 147 -43.28 -11.39 -7.29
CA THR A 147 -42.96 -11.39 -5.87
C THR A 147 -43.69 -10.25 -5.17
N HIS A 148 -44.31 -10.56 -4.04
CA HIS A 148 -45.00 -9.58 -3.19
C HIS A 148 -43.98 -8.66 -2.51
N ASN A 149 -44.07 -7.37 -2.82
CA ASN A 149 -43.30 -6.32 -2.17
C ASN A 149 -44.00 -5.87 -0.88
N THR A 150 -43.75 -6.58 0.21
CA THR A 150 -44.41 -6.33 1.51
C THR A 150 -44.05 -5.00 2.15
N GLN A 151 -43.00 -4.31 1.68
CA GLN A 151 -42.55 -3.04 2.26
C GLN A 151 -43.52 -1.90 1.94
N ASP A 152 -44.21 -1.99 0.80
CA ASP A 152 -45.12 -0.95 0.32
C ASP A 152 -46.60 -1.30 0.56
N ASP A 153 -46.87 -2.35 1.33
CA ASP A 153 -48.23 -2.76 1.63
C ASP A 153 -48.99 -1.67 2.37
N GLN A 154 -50.22 -1.41 1.90
CA GLN A 154 -51.08 -0.40 2.49
C GLN A 154 -52.25 -1.06 3.21
N THR A 155 -52.53 -0.58 4.43
CA THR A 155 -53.78 -0.90 5.14
C THR A 155 -54.68 0.33 5.12
N LEU A 156 -55.80 0.22 4.42
CA LEU A 156 -56.77 1.29 4.23
C LEU A 156 -58.13 0.90 4.85
N ARG A 157 -59.06 1.86 4.96
CA ARG A 157 -60.42 1.62 5.48
C ARG A 157 -61.49 2.24 4.60
N GLY A 158 -62.65 1.58 4.55
CA GLY A 158 -63.85 2.12 3.90
C GLY A 158 -65.11 1.39 4.33
N ASP A 159 -66.26 1.83 3.81
CA ASP A 159 -67.56 1.27 4.19
C ASP A 159 -67.82 -0.06 3.48
N VAL A 160 -68.50 -0.97 4.18
CA VAL A 160 -68.83 -2.29 3.64
C VAL A 160 -69.69 -2.14 2.39
N GLY A 161 -69.33 -2.84 1.31
CA GLY A 161 -70.07 -2.81 0.05
C GLY A 161 -69.75 -1.62 -0.87
N THR A 162 -68.88 -0.69 -0.48
CA THR A 162 -68.31 0.31 -1.40
C THR A 162 -67.05 -0.22 -2.09
N ASP A 163 -66.67 0.39 -3.22
CA ASP A 163 -65.41 0.07 -3.90
C ASP A 163 -64.20 0.51 -3.06
N THR A 164 -63.13 -0.27 -3.11
CA THR A 164 -61.83 0.12 -2.60
C THR A 164 -61.30 1.35 -3.35
N LYS A 165 -60.33 2.03 -2.73
CA LYS A 165 -59.60 3.16 -3.33
C LYS A 165 -58.11 2.83 -3.48
N ALA A 166 -57.80 1.63 -3.96
CA ALA A 166 -56.43 1.20 -4.19
C ALA A 166 -55.82 1.99 -5.36
N ALA A 167 -54.56 2.38 -5.25
CA ALA A 167 -53.83 3.11 -6.28
C ALA A 167 -52.50 2.40 -6.59
N ALA A 168 -52.11 2.41 -7.86
CA ALA A 168 -50.80 1.91 -8.25
C ALA A 168 -49.71 2.89 -7.81
N ASN A 169 -48.58 2.34 -7.37
CA ASN A 169 -47.35 3.07 -7.11
C ASN A 169 -46.55 3.22 -8.41
N SER A 170 -45.57 4.12 -8.40
CA SER A 170 -44.57 4.24 -9.46
C SER A 170 -43.29 3.51 -9.06
N TYR A 171 -42.89 2.53 -9.86
CA TYR A 171 -41.65 1.76 -9.66
C TYR A 171 -40.75 1.91 -10.89
N PRO A 172 -39.52 2.43 -10.76
CA PRO A 172 -38.58 2.54 -11.87
C PRO A 172 -38.36 1.18 -12.56
N GLY A 173 -38.46 1.14 -13.88
CA GLY A 173 -38.30 -0.09 -14.67
C GLY A 173 -39.49 -1.06 -14.60
N PHE A 174 -40.63 -0.63 -14.07
CA PHE A 174 -41.87 -1.42 -14.10
C PHE A 174 -43.06 -0.61 -14.60
N THR A 175 -44.04 -1.31 -15.16
CA THR A 175 -45.31 -0.77 -15.61
C THR A 175 -46.45 -1.45 -14.85
N ALA A 176 -47.33 -0.68 -14.22
CA ALA A 176 -48.48 -1.23 -13.51
C ALA A 176 -49.49 -1.82 -14.50
N GLN A 177 -49.97 -3.04 -14.23
CA GLN A 177 -51.10 -3.62 -14.94
C GLN A 177 -52.41 -2.91 -14.54
N SER A 178 -53.40 -2.98 -15.43
CA SER A 178 -54.76 -2.61 -15.06
C SER A 178 -55.30 -3.55 -13.99
N PHE A 179 -56.01 -3.01 -13.00
CA PHE A 179 -56.61 -3.76 -11.92
C PHE A 179 -57.99 -3.18 -11.57
N ASP A 180 -58.88 -4.04 -11.09
CA ASP A 180 -60.22 -3.65 -10.65
C ASP A 180 -60.23 -3.31 -9.17
N GLN A 181 -61.04 -2.32 -8.79
CA GLN A 181 -61.40 -2.10 -7.39
C GLN A 181 -62.31 -3.24 -6.91
N LYS A 182 -62.22 -3.59 -5.63
CA LYS A 182 -63.04 -4.64 -5.02
C LYS A 182 -64.07 -4.04 -4.06
N LYS A 183 -65.17 -4.75 -3.82
CA LYS A 183 -66.12 -4.39 -2.76
C LYS A 183 -65.52 -4.73 -1.39
N ILE A 184 -65.58 -3.78 -0.46
CA ILE A 184 -65.05 -3.96 0.90
C ILE A 184 -65.94 -4.93 1.68
N ALA A 185 -65.35 -6.01 2.18
CA ALA A 185 -66.00 -7.06 2.93
C ALA A 185 -66.11 -6.72 4.42
N ALA A 186 -67.10 -7.33 5.10
CA ALA A 186 -67.38 -7.05 6.51
C ALA A 186 -66.37 -7.69 7.49
N ASP A 187 -65.58 -8.64 7.03
CA ASP A 187 -64.67 -9.51 7.79
C ASP A 187 -63.22 -9.01 7.82
N ASN A 188 -62.93 -7.85 7.21
CA ASN A 188 -61.59 -7.25 7.07
C ASN A 188 -60.60 -8.08 6.21
N THR A 189 -61.07 -8.92 5.28
CA THR A 189 -60.19 -9.77 4.47
C THR A 189 -59.96 -9.26 3.04
N THR A 190 -60.59 -8.16 2.65
CA THR A 190 -60.47 -7.62 1.29
C THR A 190 -59.02 -7.26 0.97
N VAL A 191 -58.47 -7.84 -0.10
CA VAL A 191 -57.15 -7.52 -0.65
C VAL A 191 -57.27 -7.12 -2.11
N VAL A 192 -56.75 -5.96 -2.48
CA VAL A 192 -56.52 -5.57 -3.88
C VAL A 192 -55.05 -5.83 -4.21
N GLU A 193 -54.80 -6.63 -5.24
CA GLU A 193 -53.46 -6.93 -5.70
C GLU A 193 -53.18 -6.16 -6.99
N ILE A 194 -52.08 -5.41 -7.00
CA ILE A 194 -51.63 -4.65 -8.16
C ILE A 194 -50.33 -5.28 -8.64
N LYS A 195 -50.35 -5.81 -9.87
CA LYS A 195 -49.19 -6.41 -10.51
C LYS A 195 -48.45 -5.38 -11.35
N TYR A 196 -47.13 -5.49 -11.38
CA TYR A 196 -46.25 -4.61 -12.12
C TYR A 196 -45.36 -5.43 -13.05
N ASP A 197 -45.56 -5.28 -14.36
CA ASP A 197 -44.73 -5.87 -15.40
C ASP A 197 -43.36 -5.23 -15.38
N ARG A 198 -42.31 -6.05 -15.48
CA ARG A 198 -40.94 -5.56 -15.58
C ARG A 198 -40.67 -5.14 -17.03
N ASN A 199 -40.25 -3.89 -17.21
CA ASN A 199 -40.04 -3.34 -18.53
C ASN A 199 -38.89 -4.07 -19.25
N ASN A 200 -39.06 -4.29 -20.55
CA ASN A 200 -37.95 -4.64 -21.45
C ASN A 200 -37.30 -3.35 -21.91
N ILE A 201 -35.99 -3.27 -21.71
CA ILE A 201 -35.17 -2.08 -21.89
C ILE A 201 -34.25 -2.33 -23.07
N THR A 202 -34.19 -1.39 -24.00
CA THR A 202 -33.33 -1.44 -25.17
C THR A 202 -32.17 -0.47 -25.00
N LEU A 203 -30.96 -1.01 -25.07
CA LEU A 203 -29.72 -0.23 -25.04
C LEU A 203 -29.16 -0.16 -26.46
N THR A 204 -28.73 1.03 -26.86
CA THR A 204 -28.08 1.29 -28.16
C THR A 204 -26.64 1.69 -27.94
N PHE A 205 -25.72 1.06 -28.68
CA PHE A 205 -24.28 1.28 -28.56
C PHE A 205 -23.72 2.06 -29.76
N GLU A 206 -23.19 3.25 -29.50
CA GLU A 206 -22.46 4.04 -30.50
C GLU A 206 -20.97 3.72 -30.40
N LEU A 207 -20.41 3.08 -31.41
CA LEU A 207 -19.06 2.49 -31.31
C LEU A 207 -17.92 3.39 -31.77
N ASP A 208 -18.22 4.54 -32.39
CA ASP A 208 -17.21 5.46 -32.94
C ASP A 208 -16.14 4.73 -33.76
N GLU A 209 -16.56 4.10 -34.87
CA GLU A 209 -15.72 3.23 -35.75
C GLU A 209 -15.20 1.93 -35.12
N GLY A 210 -15.50 1.67 -33.85
CA GLY A 210 -15.27 0.36 -33.21
C GLY A 210 -16.29 -0.71 -33.63
N SER A 211 -16.07 -1.94 -33.16
CA SER A 211 -16.95 -3.09 -33.44
C SER A 211 -16.99 -4.07 -32.27
N PHE A 212 -18.10 -4.81 -32.13
CA PHE A 212 -18.16 -5.97 -31.23
C PHE A 212 -17.61 -7.21 -31.91
N VAL A 213 -16.83 -8.01 -31.17
CA VAL A 213 -16.29 -9.28 -31.63
C VAL A 213 -16.60 -10.36 -30.57
N PRO A 214 -17.52 -11.30 -30.83
CA PRO A 214 -18.34 -11.43 -32.04
C PRO A 214 -19.40 -10.30 -32.18
N PRO A 215 -19.91 -10.04 -33.39
CA PRO A 215 -20.99 -9.07 -33.60
C PRO A 215 -22.25 -9.43 -32.80
N LEU A 216 -22.96 -8.41 -32.30
CA LEU A 216 -24.21 -8.64 -31.59
C LEU A 216 -25.33 -9.09 -32.56
N PRO A 217 -26.32 -9.86 -32.08
CA PRO A 217 -27.39 -10.40 -32.94
C PRO A 217 -28.26 -9.33 -33.62
N SER A 218 -28.37 -8.14 -33.04
CA SER A 218 -29.28 -7.07 -33.49
C SER A 218 -28.53 -5.77 -33.77
N GLY A 219 -27.44 -5.87 -34.53
CA GLY A 219 -26.61 -4.71 -34.88
C GLY A 219 -25.92 -4.15 -33.64
N ASN A 220 -26.24 -2.91 -33.27
CA ASN A 220 -25.66 -2.27 -32.08
C ASN A 220 -26.65 -2.14 -30.92
N THR A 221 -27.72 -2.94 -30.90
CA THR A 221 -28.69 -2.92 -29.80
C THR A 221 -28.76 -4.24 -29.05
N VAL A 222 -29.07 -4.14 -27.76
CA VAL A 222 -29.42 -5.28 -26.93
C VAL A 222 -30.65 -4.93 -26.11
N THR A 223 -31.60 -5.87 -26.04
CA THR A 223 -32.84 -5.71 -25.26
C THR A 223 -32.90 -6.76 -24.16
N GLY A 224 -33.30 -6.34 -22.96
CA GLY A 224 -33.48 -7.24 -21.82
C GLY A 224 -34.29 -6.59 -20.71
N ARG A 225 -34.77 -7.42 -19.77
CA ARG A 225 -35.56 -6.92 -18.63
C ARG A 225 -34.71 -6.03 -17.73
N PHE A 226 -35.32 -4.96 -17.21
CA PHE A 226 -34.71 -4.12 -16.16
C PHE A 226 -34.06 -4.97 -15.06
N GLY A 227 -32.81 -4.71 -14.71
CA GLY A 227 -32.06 -5.42 -13.68
C GLY A 227 -31.49 -6.79 -14.07
N LYS A 228 -31.69 -7.25 -15.31
CA LYS A 228 -31.00 -8.44 -15.85
C LYS A 228 -29.58 -8.06 -16.28
N ASP A 229 -28.63 -9.00 -16.24
CA ASP A 229 -27.27 -8.79 -16.74
C ASP A 229 -27.26 -8.43 -18.24
N ILE A 230 -26.38 -7.50 -18.62
CA ILE A 230 -26.21 -7.06 -20.01
C ILE A 230 -25.21 -7.99 -20.71
N PRO A 231 -25.62 -8.74 -21.75
CA PRO A 231 -24.79 -9.76 -22.39
C PRO A 231 -23.87 -9.18 -23.49
N ILE A 232 -22.97 -8.25 -23.13
CA ILE A 232 -21.97 -7.69 -24.07
C ILE A 232 -20.55 -7.88 -23.54
N THR A 233 -19.58 -7.93 -24.46
CA THR A 233 -18.15 -7.80 -24.17
C THR A 233 -17.67 -6.38 -24.48
N ALA A 234 -16.45 -6.02 -24.06
CA ALA A 234 -15.85 -4.76 -24.48
C ALA A 234 -15.68 -4.75 -26.02
N PRO A 235 -16.11 -3.69 -26.73
CA PRO A 235 -15.86 -3.57 -28.15
C PRO A 235 -14.36 -3.36 -28.42
N VAL A 236 -13.96 -3.53 -29.67
CA VAL A 236 -12.59 -3.31 -30.14
C VAL A 236 -12.54 -2.22 -31.21
N LYS A 237 -11.45 -1.45 -31.22
CA LYS A 237 -11.14 -0.45 -32.26
C LYS A 237 -9.64 -0.54 -32.56
N THR A 238 -9.28 -0.66 -33.83
CA THR A 238 -7.89 -0.74 -34.27
C THR A 238 -7.10 0.45 -33.73
N ASP A 239 -5.91 0.21 -33.16
CA ASP A 239 -5.02 1.22 -32.57
C ASP A 239 -5.53 1.95 -31.32
N TYR A 240 -6.65 1.55 -30.71
CA TYR A 240 -7.20 2.16 -29.49
C TYR A 240 -7.53 1.12 -28.42
N ILE A 241 -7.58 1.57 -27.18
CA ILE A 241 -8.05 0.81 -26.02
C ILE A 241 -9.45 1.31 -25.62
N PHE A 242 -10.34 0.37 -25.32
CA PHE A 242 -11.67 0.70 -24.83
C PHE A 242 -11.60 1.27 -23.41
N ALA A 243 -12.00 2.51 -23.24
CA ALA A 243 -11.96 3.25 -21.97
C ALA A 243 -13.28 3.22 -21.20
N GLY A 244 -14.31 2.57 -21.75
CA GLY A 244 -15.64 2.45 -21.15
C GLY A 244 -16.74 3.14 -21.97
N TRP A 245 -17.93 3.21 -21.38
CA TRP A 245 -19.11 3.82 -21.99
C TRP A 245 -19.39 5.21 -21.41
N GLN A 246 -19.93 6.10 -22.24
CA GLN A 246 -20.50 7.38 -21.81
C GLN A 246 -21.97 7.48 -22.25
N PRO A 247 -22.94 7.67 -21.33
CA PRO A 247 -22.76 7.69 -19.87
C PRO A 247 -22.25 6.33 -19.35
N THR A 248 -21.78 6.28 -18.10
CA THR A 248 -21.27 5.03 -17.54
C THR A 248 -22.33 3.94 -17.55
N LEU A 249 -22.01 2.80 -18.16
CA LEU A 249 -22.87 1.62 -18.20
C LEU A 249 -22.59 0.70 -17.01
N GLY A 250 -23.64 0.32 -16.29
CA GLY A 250 -23.56 -0.70 -15.24
C GLY A 250 -23.50 -2.13 -15.82
N THR A 251 -23.61 -3.14 -14.96
CA THR A 251 -23.61 -4.55 -15.41
C THR A 251 -25.00 -5.07 -15.76
N THR A 252 -26.07 -4.36 -15.36
CA THR A 252 -27.47 -4.76 -15.58
C THR A 252 -28.27 -3.70 -16.32
N PHE A 253 -29.35 -4.10 -17.00
CA PHE A 253 -30.22 -3.16 -17.71
C PHE A 253 -30.75 -2.06 -16.77
N PRO A 254 -30.61 -0.76 -17.12
CA PRO A 254 -31.13 0.39 -16.38
C PRO A 254 -32.67 0.45 -16.44
N PRO A 255 -33.34 1.35 -15.70
CA PRO A 255 -34.81 1.42 -15.67
C PRO A 255 -35.45 1.96 -16.96
N GLU A 256 -34.67 2.57 -17.85
CA GLU A 256 -35.12 3.23 -19.08
C GLU A 256 -34.16 2.91 -20.24
N ASP A 257 -34.65 3.02 -21.47
CA ASP A 257 -33.83 2.89 -22.68
C ASP A 257 -32.71 3.93 -22.69
N GLY A 258 -31.60 3.60 -23.34
CA GLY A 258 -30.44 4.49 -23.34
C GLY A 258 -29.48 4.25 -24.48
N THR A 259 -28.76 5.32 -24.85
CA THR A 259 -27.66 5.27 -25.81
C THR A 259 -26.34 5.44 -25.07
N TYR A 260 -25.38 4.59 -25.39
CA TYR A 260 -24.07 4.51 -24.76
C TYR A 260 -22.99 4.63 -25.82
N THR A 261 -22.17 5.66 -25.73
CA THR A 261 -21.09 5.94 -26.68
C THR A 261 -19.76 5.40 -26.15
N ALA A 262 -19.10 4.55 -26.93
CA ALA A 262 -17.81 3.97 -26.60
C ALA A 262 -16.75 5.07 -26.51
N GLN A 263 -15.95 5.03 -25.44
CA GLN A 263 -14.81 5.92 -25.25
C GLN A 263 -13.53 5.17 -25.59
N TRP A 264 -12.62 5.83 -26.31
CA TRP A 264 -11.39 5.24 -26.82
C TRP A 264 -10.20 6.08 -26.38
N THR A 265 -9.14 5.42 -25.91
CA THR A 265 -7.88 6.08 -25.56
C THR A 265 -6.71 5.39 -26.22
N LYS A 266 -5.64 6.15 -26.43
CA LYS A 266 -4.34 5.60 -26.77
C LYS A 266 -3.46 5.57 -25.53
N PRO A 267 -2.74 4.47 -25.27
CA PRO A 267 -1.78 4.41 -24.19
C PRO A 267 -0.73 5.50 -24.32
N LYS A 268 -0.36 6.10 -23.19
CA LYS A 268 0.77 7.01 -23.10
C LYS A 268 2.00 6.30 -22.59
N LEU A 269 3.08 6.41 -23.34
CA LEU A 269 4.38 5.88 -22.98
C LEU A 269 5.25 7.02 -22.45
N THR A 270 5.51 7.04 -21.14
CA THR A 270 6.42 8.00 -20.51
C THR A 270 7.84 7.45 -20.56
N ILE A 271 8.75 8.19 -21.19
CA ILE A 271 10.16 7.84 -21.32
C ILE A 271 10.94 8.50 -20.17
N GLN A 272 11.69 7.68 -19.46
CA GLN A 272 12.67 8.08 -18.46
C GLN A 272 14.03 7.49 -18.79
N GLY A 273 15.07 7.89 -18.06
CA GLY A 273 16.40 7.33 -18.21
C GLY A 273 17.28 7.66 -17.01
N ASP A 274 18.47 7.05 -17.00
CA ASP A 274 19.45 7.29 -15.95
C ASP A 274 20.13 8.66 -16.05
N GLU A 275 21.07 8.89 -15.14
CA GLU A 275 21.80 10.16 -15.02
C GLU A 275 22.55 10.59 -16.28
N ARG A 276 22.76 9.69 -17.26
CA ARG A 276 23.44 10.01 -18.52
C ARG A 276 22.50 10.58 -19.57
N ILE A 277 21.17 10.47 -19.39
CA ILE A 277 20.19 10.98 -20.34
C ILE A 277 19.87 12.45 -20.06
N LYS A 278 19.75 13.26 -21.12
CA LYS A 278 19.36 14.67 -21.08
C LYS A 278 17.90 14.81 -20.63
N ALA A 279 17.68 15.36 -19.43
CA ALA A 279 16.35 15.40 -18.81
C ALA A 279 15.31 16.21 -19.62
N ASP A 280 15.76 17.23 -20.37
CA ASP A 280 14.92 18.07 -21.25
C ASP A 280 14.50 17.38 -22.56
N THR A 281 15.14 16.24 -22.90
CA THR A 281 14.79 15.44 -24.09
C THR A 281 13.75 14.36 -23.79
N LEU A 282 13.61 13.99 -22.52
CA LEU A 282 12.63 13.04 -22.02
C LEU A 282 11.20 13.59 -22.13
N GLY A 283 10.21 12.70 -22.17
CA GLY A 283 8.82 13.11 -22.32
C GLY A 283 7.87 11.93 -22.44
N THR A 284 6.68 12.19 -22.97
CA THR A 284 5.66 11.17 -23.21
C THR A 284 5.32 11.13 -24.68
N ILE A 285 5.15 9.92 -25.22
CA ILE A 285 4.60 9.69 -26.57
C ILE A 285 3.29 8.93 -26.46
N GLU A 286 2.38 9.20 -27.38
CA GLU A 286 1.14 8.42 -27.51
C GLU A 286 1.40 7.25 -28.47
N VAL A 287 0.99 6.04 -28.08
CA VAL A 287 1.22 4.82 -28.87
C VAL A 287 -0.10 4.17 -29.25
N ASN A 288 -0.11 3.39 -30.32
CA ASN A 288 -1.30 2.64 -30.71
C ASN A 288 -1.67 1.62 -29.62
N GLY A 289 -2.97 1.42 -29.42
CA GLY A 289 -3.50 0.42 -28.50
C GLY A 289 -3.01 -0.99 -28.86
N ASN A 290 -2.44 -1.69 -27.88
CA ASN A 290 -1.82 -3.01 -28.03
C ASN A 290 -0.56 -3.04 -28.91
N ALA A 291 0.05 -1.89 -29.23
CA ALA A 291 1.37 -1.86 -29.84
C ALA A 291 2.37 -2.62 -28.95
N THR A 292 3.30 -3.33 -29.58
CA THR A 292 4.40 -4.02 -28.90
C THR A 292 5.57 -3.06 -28.67
N TRP A 293 6.53 -3.44 -27.83
CA TRP A 293 7.77 -2.67 -27.69
C TRP A 293 8.52 -2.52 -29.01
N ALA A 294 8.59 -3.58 -29.81
CA ALA A 294 9.23 -3.55 -31.11
C ALA A 294 8.65 -2.46 -32.04
N ASP A 295 7.36 -2.15 -31.92
CA ASP A 295 6.69 -1.14 -32.72
C ASP A 295 7.06 0.30 -32.32
N VAL A 296 7.47 0.51 -31.06
CA VAL A 296 7.62 1.86 -30.47
C VAL A 296 9.03 2.20 -29.98
N GLU A 297 9.93 1.21 -29.89
CA GLU A 297 11.30 1.38 -29.38
C GLU A 297 12.08 2.47 -30.12
N ALA A 298 12.00 2.49 -31.46
CA ALA A 298 12.67 3.49 -32.26
C ALA A 298 12.19 4.92 -31.92
N GLN A 299 10.89 5.09 -31.65
CA GLN A 299 10.31 6.37 -31.27
C GLN A 299 10.76 6.77 -29.85
N ALA A 300 10.73 5.84 -28.90
CA ALA A 300 11.20 6.08 -27.53
C ALA A 300 12.70 6.45 -27.51
N THR A 301 13.50 5.83 -28.36
CA THR A 301 14.95 6.07 -28.49
C THR A 301 15.25 7.50 -28.93
N THR A 302 14.40 8.12 -29.76
CA THR A 302 14.59 9.54 -30.14
C THR A 302 14.49 10.51 -28.96
N LYS A 303 13.89 10.09 -27.83
CA LYS A 303 13.73 10.89 -26.61
C LYS A 303 14.82 10.65 -25.57
N ALA A 304 15.54 9.53 -25.64
CA ALA A 304 16.57 9.17 -24.67
C ALA A 304 17.98 9.59 -25.17
N ILE A 305 18.22 10.89 -25.24
CA ILE A 305 19.48 11.43 -25.78
C ILE A 305 20.53 11.51 -24.68
N LEU A 306 21.73 10.96 -24.94
CA LEU A 306 22.87 11.05 -24.03
C LEU A 306 23.36 12.50 -23.85
N LYS A 307 23.78 12.84 -22.63
CA LYS A 307 24.48 14.08 -22.27
C LYS A 307 25.83 14.17 -22.98
N ASP A 308 26.30 15.38 -23.22
CA ASP A 308 27.55 15.60 -23.98
C ASP A 308 28.79 15.06 -23.25
N ASP A 309 28.77 15.04 -21.91
CA ASP A 309 29.81 14.43 -21.06
C ASP A 309 29.90 12.90 -21.21
N TRP A 310 28.94 12.28 -21.91
CA TRP A 310 28.80 10.84 -22.11
C TRP A 310 28.65 10.55 -23.61
N PRO A 311 29.75 10.63 -24.38
CA PRO A 311 29.68 10.60 -25.83
C PRO A 311 29.11 9.27 -26.35
N ALA A 312 28.21 9.34 -27.32
CA ALA A 312 27.59 8.16 -27.96
C ALA A 312 28.58 7.23 -28.67
N ALA A 313 29.84 7.64 -28.83
CA ALA A 313 30.92 6.78 -29.30
C ALA A 313 31.29 5.70 -28.27
N ASP A 314 31.18 6.02 -26.97
CA ASP A 314 31.64 5.18 -25.86
C ASP A 314 30.48 4.67 -24.98
N TYR A 315 29.32 5.33 -25.04
CA TYR A 315 28.11 4.98 -24.29
C TYR A 315 26.92 4.74 -25.23
N GLU A 316 25.97 3.94 -24.77
CA GLU A 316 24.72 3.67 -25.46
C GLU A 316 23.56 3.43 -24.49
N ILE A 317 22.34 3.44 -25.03
CA ILE A 317 21.21 2.80 -24.36
C ILE A 317 21.44 1.29 -24.48
N TYR A 318 21.73 0.67 -23.35
CA TYR A 318 22.07 -0.74 -23.26
C TYR A 318 20.81 -1.61 -23.27
N GLU A 319 19.79 -1.19 -22.54
CA GLU A 319 18.50 -1.86 -22.51
C GLU A 319 17.40 -0.93 -21.99
N TRP A 320 16.17 -1.39 -22.18
CA TRP A 320 14.98 -0.73 -21.67
C TRP A 320 14.34 -1.56 -20.57
N ARG A 321 13.83 -0.89 -19.54
CA ARG A 321 13.17 -1.52 -18.39
C ARG A 321 11.84 -0.84 -18.08
N LEU A 322 10.95 -1.57 -17.42
CA LEU A 322 9.69 -1.00 -16.94
C LEU A 322 9.92 -0.12 -15.71
N ASN A 323 9.33 1.09 -15.73
CA ASN A 323 9.28 2.05 -14.63
C ASN A 323 10.61 2.69 -14.21
N ASP A 324 11.62 1.90 -13.87
CA ASP A 324 12.91 2.37 -13.34
C ASP A 324 14.08 1.45 -13.70
N ARG A 325 15.29 1.80 -13.23
CA ARG A 325 16.54 1.08 -13.52
C ARG A 325 16.56 -0.38 -13.05
N ASN A 326 15.79 -0.72 -12.02
CA ASN A 326 15.72 -2.07 -11.44
C ASN A 326 14.47 -2.83 -11.90
N GLY A 327 13.61 -2.22 -12.71
CA GLY A 327 12.41 -2.85 -13.24
C GLY A 327 12.70 -4.00 -14.19
N GLU A 328 11.64 -4.72 -14.55
CA GLU A 328 11.73 -5.84 -15.49
C GLU A 328 12.28 -5.37 -16.84
N LYS A 329 13.20 -6.15 -17.41
CA LYS A 329 13.71 -5.91 -18.75
C LYS A 329 12.56 -6.00 -19.74
N LEU A 330 12.48 -5.01 -20.61
CA LEU A 330 11.39 -4.92 -21.54
C LEU A 330 11.58 -5.92 -22.67
N ASP A 331 10.65 -6.87 -22.79
CA ASP A 331 10.63 -7.83 -23.89
C ASP A 331 10.09 -7.16 -25.17
N VAL A 332 10.62 -7.55 -26.32
CA VAL A 332 10.20 -7.02 -27.63
C VAL A 332 8.71 -7.24 -27.90
N THR A 333 8.10 -8.25 -27.28
CA THR A 333 6.68 -8.61 -27.40
C THR A 333 5.78 -7.94 -26.36
N TYR A 334 6.33 -7.14 -25.44
CA TYR A 334 5.54 -6.45 -24.41
C TYR A 334 4.50 -5.53 -25.05
N THR A 335 3.22 -5.73 -24.74
CA THR A 335 2.10 -4.97 -25.33
C THR A 335 1.62 -3.84 -24.41
N PHE A 336 1.49 -2.63 -24.96
CA PHE A 336 0.97 -1.48 -24.22
C PHE A 336 -0.57 -1.42 -24.30
N THR A 337 -1.23 -1.75 -23.19
CA THR A 337 -2.70 -1.68 -23.05
C THR A 337 -3.17 -0.52 -22.15
N LYS A 338 -2.21 0.21 -21.56
CA LYS A 338 -2.43 1.31 -20.63
C LYS A 338 -1.18 2.19 -20.57
N ASP A 339 -1.33 3.36 -19.95
CA ASP A 339 -0.22 4.24 -19.68
C ASP A 339 0.91 3.49 -18.95
N THR A 340 2.12 3.63 -19.47
CA THR A 340 3.30 2.85 -19.02
C THR A 340 4.52 3.75 -19.01
N THR A 341 5.38 3.58 -18.01
CA THR A 341 6.69 4.23 -17.96
C THR A 341 7.76 3.23 -18.42
N VAL A 342 8.62 3.66 -19.32
CA VAL A 342 9.81 2.92 -19.75
C VAL A 342 11.06 3.69 -19.41
N TYR A 343 12.11 2.97 -19.06
CA TYR A 343 13.33 3.52 -18.52
C TYR A 343 14.53 3.07 -19.36
N ALA A 344 15.22 4.04 -19.97
CA ALA A 344 16.46 3.80 -20.69
C ALA A 344 17.61 3.60 -19.70
N VAL A 345 18.14 2.38 -19.67
CA VAL A 345 19.38 2.07 -18.95
C VAL A 345 20.53 2.22 -19.92
N THR A 346 21.48 3.09 -19.59
CA THR A 346 22.66 3.33 -20.40
C THR A 346 23.85 2.55 -19.87
N ASN A 347 24.78 2.23 -20.77
CA ASN A 347 26.02 1.57 -20.38
C ASN A 347 27.19 2.04 -21.23
N TYR A 348 28.40 1.76 -20.74
CA TYR A 348 29.60 1.78 -21.54
C TYR A 348 29.57 0.62 -22.53
N LYS A 349 29.93 0.85 -23.80
CA LYS A 349 29.87 -0.19 -24.85
C LYS A 349 31.21 -0.63 -25.39
N SER A 350 32.26 0.16 -25.14
CA SER A 350 33.56 -0.04 -25.77
C SER A 350 34.45 -1.05 -25.03
N PHE A 351 33.89 -2.07 -24.39
CA PHE A 351 34.69 -3.09 -23.71
C PHE A 351 35.55 -3.87 -24.73
N ASN A 352 36.83 -4.08 -24.42
CA ASN A 352 37.64 -5.03 -25.16
C ASN A 352 37.38 -6.42 -24.58
N ILE A 353 36.72 -7.26 -25.38
CA ILE A 353 36.43 -8.65 -25.03
C ILE A 353 37.39 -9.53 -25.84
N ALA A 354 38.04 -10.48 -25.17
CA ALA A 354 38.94 -11.42 -25.81
C ALA A 354 38.24 -12.25 -26.90
N ALA A 355 39.03 -12.91 -27.75
CA ALA A 355 38.52 -13.76 -28.83
C ALA A 355 37.64 -14.93 -28.34
N ASP A 356 37.73 -15.30 -27.06
CA ASP A 356 36.88 -16.33 -26.44
C ASP A 356 35.44 -15.86 -26.17
N GLY A 357 35.17 -14.55 -26.26
CA GLY A 357 33.88 -13.94 -25.99
C GLY A 357 33.44 -14.02 -24.52
N LYS A 358 34.35 -14.31 -23.58
CA LYS A 358 34.06 -14.55 -22.16
C LYS A 358 35.01 -13.82 -21.21
N THR A 359 36.17 -13.40 -21.70
CA THR A 359 37.14 -12.64 -20.93
C THR A 359 37.03 -11.16 -21.29
N LEU A 360 36.85 -10.31 -20.28
CA LEU A 360 36.93 -8.86 -20.43
C LEU A 360 38.36 -8.44 -20.15
N ASP A 361 39.08 -8.07 -21.20
CA ASP A 361 40.52 -7.80 -21.15
C ASP A 361 40.81 -6.41 -20.58
N ALA A 362 40.17 -5.38 -21.15
CA ALA A 362 40.39 -3.98 -20.79
C ALA A 362 39.31 -3.06 -21.39
N TYR A 363 39.50 -1.76 -21.22
CA TYR A 363 38.87 -0.72 -22.05
C TYR A 363 39.89 -0.12 -23.04
N PRO A 364 39.47 0.59 -24.10
CA PRO A 364 40.35 1.18 -25.09
C PRO A 364 41.21 2.28 -24.46
N HIS A 365 42.49 2.34 -24.82
CA HIS A 365 43.45 3.26 -24.22
C HIS A 365 42.96 4.72 -24.23
N GLY A 366 43.01 5.38 -23.08
CA GLY A 366 42.56 6.77 -22.91
C GLY A 366 41.04 6.96 -22.80
N LYS A 367 40.25 5.88 -22.79
CA LYS A 367 38.78 5.91 -22.72
C LYS A 367 38.22 5.15 -21.53
N ALA A 368 38.80 5.37 -20.33
CA ALA A 368 38.33 4.72 -19.12
C ALA A 368 36.83 4.95 -18.89
N PRO A 369 36.08 3.93 -18.46
CA PRO A 369 34.67 4.10 -18.15
C PRO A 369 34.50 5.03 -16.94
N LYS A 370 33.40 5.79 -16.97
CA LYS A 370 33.01 6.74 -15.93
C LYS A 370 31.67 6.32 -15.32
N GLY A 371 31.46 6.64 -14.05
CA GLY A 371 30.18 6.42 -13.34
C GLY A 371 29.87 4.93 -13.18
N SER A 372 28.61 4.54 -13.36
CA SER A 372 28.18 3.15 -13.19
C SER A 372 28.23 2.35 -14.50
N ILE A 373 28.89 1.20 -14.51
CA ILE A 373 28.88 0.28 -15.67
C ILE A 373 28.19 -1.04 -15.34
N ILE A 374 27.69 -1.69 -16.38
CA ILE A 374 27.18 -3.06 -16.37
C ILE A 374 28.14 -3.91 -17.20
N ILE A 375 28.67 -4.97 -16.63
CA ILE A 375 29.52 -5.91 -17.37
C ILE A 375 28.61 -6.88 -18.13
N PRO A 376 28.88 -7.20 -19.42
CA PRO A 376 28.03 -8.08 -20.21
C PRO A 376 27.82 -9.47 -19.58
N GLU A 377 26.60 -10.01 -19.68
CA GLU A 377 26.16 -11.24 -19.00
C GLU A 377 26.97 -12.51 -19.36
N ASN A 378 27.63 -12.52 -20.52
CA ASN A 378 28.44 -13.64 -21.01
C ASN A 378 29.87 -13.66 -20.45
N ILE A 379 30.30 -12.61 -19.75
CA ILE A 379 31.64 -12.52 -19.18
C ILE A 379 31.77 -13.45 -17.98
N THR A 380 32.78 -14.32 -18.02
CA THR A 380 33.12 -15.24 -16.91
C THR A 380 34.44 -14.86 -16.25
N VAL A 381 35.27 -14.03 -16.90
CA VAL A 381 36.57 -13.57 -16.37
C VAL A 381 36.73 -12.07 -16.59
N ILE A 382 37.15 -11.35 -15.54
CA ILE A 382 37.69 -9.99 -15.66
C ILE A 382 39.20 -10.10 -15.55
N ASP A 383 39.89 -9.75 -16.64
CA ASP A 383 41.32 -10.00 -16.77
C ASP A 383 42.18 -9.02 -15.95
N SER A 384 43.48 -9.33 -15.88
CA SER A 384 44.42 -8.51 -15.12
C SER A 384 44.46 -7.09 -15.67
N ASN A 385 44.34 -6.11 -14.76
CA ASN A 385 44.31 -4.67 -15.07
C ASN A 385 43.12 -4.18 -15.92
N ALA A 386 42.04 -4.97 -16.10
CA ALA A 386 40.95 -4.63 -17.02
C ALA A 386 40.32 -3.24 -16.79
N PHE A 387 40.22 -2.81 -15.54
CA PHE A 387 39.76 -1.49 -15.12
C PHE A 387 40.80 -0.74 -14.29
N ALA A 388 42.08 -1.13 -14.35
CA ALA A 388 43.13 -0.48 -13.58
C ALA A 388 43.24 1.01 -13.94
N GLY A 389 43.17 1.88 -12.92
CA GLY A 389 43.24 3.33 -13.07
C GLY A 389 41.97 3.97 -13.63
N ALA A 390 40.84 3.26 -13.72
CA ALA A 390 39.54 3.84 -14.07
C ALA A 390 39.03 4.71 -12.90
N ALA A 391 39.65 5.87 -12.70
CA ALA A 391 39.52 6.70 -11.51
C ALA A 391 38.09 7.22 -11.28
N GLU A 392 37.34 7.48 -12.35
CA GLU A 392 35.96 7.98 -12.30
C GLU A 392 34.90 6.86 -12.30
N LEU A 393 35.30 5.58 -12.31
CA LEU A 393 34.39 4.45 -12.19
C LEU A 393 33.84 4.39 -10.78
N SER A 394 32.54 4.59 -10.63
CA SER A 394 31.89 4.73 -9.30
C SER A 394 31.11 3.50 -8.87
N ASN A 395 30.66 2.67 -9.82
CA ASN A 395 29.92 1.44 -9.56
C ASN A 395 30.08 0.44 -10.70
N VAL A 396 30.10 -0.85 -10.37
CA VAL A 396 30.21 -1.95 -11.34
C VAL A 396 29.17 -3.00 -11.00
N ILE A 397 28.31 -3.33 -11.97
CA ILE A 397 27.36 -4.43 -11.88
C ILE A 397 28.03 -5.64 -12.55
N LEU A 398 28.44 -6.62 -11.73
CA LEU A 398 29.08 -7.85 -12.18
C LEU A 398 28.04 -8.86 -12.69
N PRO A 399 28.35 -9.66 -13.73
CA PRO A 399 27.39 -10.59 -14.30
C PRO A 399 27.28 -11.87 -13.46
N GLU A 400 26.11 -12.50 -13.43
CA GLU A 400 25.86 -13.69 -12.60
C GLU A 400 26.76 -14.89 -12.95
N LYS A 401 27.28 -14.93 -14.19
CA LYS A 401 28.17 -15.98 -14.70
C LYS A 401 29.65 -15.73 -14.39
N LEU A 402 29.99 -14.64 -13.72
CA LEU A 402 31.38 -14.32 -13.39
C LEU A 402 31.99 -15.39 -12.47
N GLU A 403 33.18 -15.87 -12.83
CA GLU A 403 33.91 -16.92 -12.12
C GLU A 403 35.23 -16.41 -11.54
N GLU A 404 35.93 -15.50 -12.24
CA GLU A 404 37.26 -15.02 -11.85
C GLU A 404 37.43 -13.49 -12.02
N ILE A 405 38.04 -12.84 -11.01
CA ILE A 405 38.53 -11.44 -11.06
C ILE A 405 40.03 -11.48 -10.82
N ARG A 406 40.83 -11.06 -11.80
CA ARG A 406 42.30 -11.23 -11.79
C ARG A 406 43.06 -10.03 -11.21
N GLU A 407 44.39 -10.15 -11.24
CA GLU A 407 45.35 -9.23 -10.64
C GLU A 407 45.09 -7.78 -11.06
N ASN A 408 44.99 -6.87 -10.08
CA ASN A 408 44.76 -5.44 -10.28
C ASN A 408 43.53 -5.08 -11.14
N ALA A 409 42.56 -5.99 -11.33
CA ALA A 409 41.42 -5.79 -12.24
C ALA A 409 40.69 -4.46 -12.03
N PHE A 410 40.54 -3.99 -10.79
CA PHE A 410 39.94 -2.70 -10.44
C PHE A 410 40.90 -1.82 -9.63
N SER A 411 42.22 -2.04 -9.74
CA SER A 411 43.19 -1.29 -8.94
C SER A 411 43.15 0.19 -9.31
N GLY A 412 43.11 1.08 -8.32
CA GLY A 412 43.08 2.54 -8.56
C GLY A 412 41.73 3.08 -9.04
N CYS A 413 40.64 2.33 -8.93
CA CYS A 413 39.29 2.86 -9.14
C CYS A 413 38.87 3.76 -7.96
N THR A 414 39.35 5.00 -7.96
CA THR A 414 39.26 5.90 -6.79
C THR A 414 37.85 6.31 -6.40
N GLU A 415 36.90 6.28 -7.34
CA GLU A 415 35.49 6.61 -7.08
C GLU A 415 34.61 5.38 -6.80
N LEU A 416 35.12 4.16 -6.91
CA LEU A 416 34.33 2.94 -6.74
C LEU A 416 33.84 2.83 -5.29
N LYS A 417 32.52 2.74 -5.08
CA LYS A 417 31.91 2.80 -3.74
C LYS A 417 31.49 1.44 -3.20
N ALA A 418 31.04 0.56 -4.08
CA ALA A 418 30.48 -0.73 -3.73
C ALA A 418 30.83 -1.78 -4.77
N ILE A 419 30.93 -3.03 -4.31
CA ILE A 419 31.01 -4.20 -5.19
C ILE A 419 30.20 -5.33 -4.56
N ASP A 420 29.42 -6.02 -5.38
CA ASP A 420 28.67 -7.21 -4.99
C ASP A 420 29.23 -8.42 -5.74
N ILE A 421 29.73 -9.41 -5.00
CA ILE A 421 30.37 -10.60 -5.57
C ILE A 421 29.31 -11.65 -5.91
N PRO A 422 29.13 -12.02 -7.21
CA PRO A 422 28.14 -13.00 -7.63
C PRO A 422 28.36 -14.41 -7.06
N ALA A 423 27.33 -15.25 -7.14
CA ALA A 423 27.33 -16.61 -6.59
C ALA A 423 28.42 -17.52 -7.18
N LYS A 424 28.78 -17.33 -8.45
CA LYS A 424 29.72 -18.21 -9.18
C LYS A 424 31.18 -17.79 -9.08
N VAL A 425 31.48 -16.64 -8.48
CA VAL A 425 32.87 -16.20 -8.35
C VAL A 425 33.61 -17.16 -7.41
N THR A 426 34.61 -17.84 -7.97
CA THR A 426 35.45 -18.80 -7.24
C THR A 426 36.82 -18.21 -6.92
N LYS A 427 37.28 -17.23 -7.70
CA LYS A 427 38.59 -16.63 -7.51
C LYS A 427 38.54 -15.12 -7.67
N ILE A 428 39.08 -14.44 -6.68
CA ILE A 428 39.43 -13.02 -6.74
C ILE A 428 40.93 -13.02 -6.47
N ASP A 429 41.71 -12.25 -7.23
CA ASP A 429 43.14 -12.09 -6.97
C ASP A 429 43.39 -11.01 -5.93
N LYS A 430 44.31 -11.27 -4.96
CA LYS A 430 44.67 -10.45 -3.78
C LYS A 430 44.83 -8.94 -4.03
N THR A 431 45.16 -8.51 -5.25
CA THR A 431 45.32 -7.10 -5.62
C THR A 431 44.16 -6.49 -6.41
N ALA A 432 43.10 -7.24 -6.71
CA ALA A 432 42.02 -6.83 -7.59
C ALA A 432 41.39 -5.47 -7.25
N PHE A 433 41.32 -5.09 -5.97
CA PHE A 433 40.71 -3.84 -5.48
C PHE A 433 41.68 -2.94 -4.71
N THR A 434 42.98 -3.03 -4.97
CA THR A 434 43.96 -2.14 -4.32
C THR A 434 43.76 -0.69 -4.74
N GLU A 435 44.05 0.26 -3.84
CA GLU A 435 43.97 1.70 -4.14
C GLU A 435 42.56 2.19 -4.54
N CYS A 436 41.51 1.56 -3.99
CA CYS A 436 40.11 1.97 -4.11
C CYS A 436 39.60 2.64 -2.80
N PRO A 437 40.07 3.84 -2.43
CA PRO A 437 39.86 4.44 -1.10
C PRO A 437 38.39 4.71 -0.73
N LYS A 438 37.48 4.81 -1.70
CA LYS A 438 36.05 5.05 -1.48
C LYS A 438 35.22 3.78 -1.42
N LEU A 439 35.82 2.61 -1.66
CA LEU A 439 35.12 1.34 -1.63
C LEU A 439 34.79 0.99 -0.18
N ALA A 440 33.51 1.15 0.15
CA ALA A 440 32.99 1.08 1.52
C ALA A 440 32.08 -0.14 1.73
N THR A 441 31.45 -0.61 0.66
CA THR A 441 30.52 -1.72 0.73
C THR A 441 31.04 -2.90 -0.09
N PHE A 442 31.22 -4.03 0.58
CA PHE A 442 31.52 -5.32 -0.05
C PHE A 442 30.45 -6.31 0.37
N THR A 443 29.72 -6.84 -0.60
CA THR A 443 28.74 -7.90 -0.38
C THR A 443 29.11 -9.12 -1.19
N VAL A 444 28.60 -10.28 -0.75
CA VAL A 444 28.77 -11.56 -1.42
C VAL A 444 27.39 -12.20 -1.49
N HIS A 445 27.02 -12.66 -2.68
CA HIS A 445 25.76 -13.36 -2.90
C HIS A 445 25.64 -14.56 -1.93
N ALA A 446 24.44 -14.78 -1.37
CA ALA A 446 24.22 -15.80 -0.33
C ALA A 446 24.66 -17.21 -0.77
N ASP A 447 24.42 -17.53 -2.04
CA ASP A 447 24.76 -18.82 -2.66
C ASP A 447 26.22 -18.97 -3.07
N ASN A 448 27.08 -17.97 -2.88
CA ASN A 448 28.51 -18.12 -3.13
C ASN A 448 29.10 -19.20 -2.21
N THR A 449 29.82 -20.16 -2.78
CA THR A 449 30.35 -21.33 -2.04
C THR A 449 31.77 -21.14 -1.52
N ILE A 450 32.48 -20.09 -1.96
CA ILE A 450 33.88 -19.84 -1.63
C ILE A 450 34.03 -18.71 -0.61
N TYR A 451 33.20 -17.67 -0.71
CA TYR A 451 33.33 -16.46 0.07
C TYR A 451 32.11 -16.19 0.97
N HIS A 452 32.33 -15.40 2.00
CA HIS A 452 31.29 -14.85 2.86
C HIS A 452 31.64 -13.41 3.24
N ALA A 453 30.69 -12.49 3.16
CA ALA A 453 30.88 -11.11 3.61
C ALA A 453 30.19 -10.87 4.97
N GLU A 454 30.92 -10.27 5.91
CA GLU A 454 30.39 -9.81 7.20
C GLU A 454 31.13 -8.54 7.63
N GLY A 455 30.39 -7.46 7.91
CA GLY A 455 30.99 -6.18 8.32
C GLY A 455 31.87 -5.52 7.25
N ASN A 456 31.53 -5.68 5.96
CA ASN A 456 32.34 -5.25 4.81
C ASN A 456 33.74 -5.89 4.74
N ILE A 457 33.88 -7.08 5.33
CA ILE A 457 35.06 -7.93 5.26
C ILE A 457 34.65 -9.22 4.54
N ILE A 458 35.42 -9.60 3.51
CA ILE A 458 35.30 -10.88 2.82
C ILE A 458 36.17 -11.91 3.53
N TYR A 459 35.53 -13.01 3.91
CA TYR A 459 36.14 -14.19 4.47
C TYR A 459 36.02 -15.36 3.50
N SER A 460 36.83 -16.40 3.72
CA SER A 460 36.53 -17.74 3.20
C SER A 460 35.17 -18.22 3.74
N LYS A 461 34.49 -19.13 3.03
CA LYS A 461 33.14 -19.59 3.40
C LYS A 461 33.06 -20.19 4.80
N ASP A 462 34.12 -20.86 5.24
CA ASP A 462 34.28 -21.43 6.57
C ASP A 462 34.67 -20.38 7.65
N LYS A 463 34.82 -19.11 7.25
CA LYS A 463 35.18 -17.96 8.09
C LYS A 463 36.54 -18.11 8.77
N LYS A 464 37.44 -18.93 8.21
CA LYS A 464 38.80 -19.17 8.73
C LYS A 464 39.84 -18.21 8.20
N LYS A 465 39.64 -17.68 6.99
CA LYS A 465 40.54 -16.71 6.38
C LYS A 465 39.84 -15.39 6.18
N LEU A 466 40.51 -14.29 6.51
CA LEU A 466 40.15 -12.96 6.07
C LEU A 466 40.87 -12.71 4.76
N VAL A 467 40.11 -12.60 3.68
CA VAL A 467 40.63 -12.50 2.31
C VAL A 467 40.77 -11.04 1.92
N TRP A 468 39.73 -10.22 2.19
CA TRP A 468 39.75 -8.78 1.96
C TRP A 468 38.89 -8.02 2.94
N ALA A 469 39.11 -6.72 3.00
CA ALA A 469 38.18 -5.78 3.59
C ALA A 469 37.84 -4.63 2.62
N ALA A 470 36.89 -3.78 3.00
CA ALA A 470 36.62 -2.54 2.29
C ALA A 470 37.63 -1.45 2.73
N PRO A 471 38.38 -0.80 1.80
CA PRO A 471 39.36 0.23 2.15
C PRO A 471 38.82 1.44 2.93
N ALA A 472 37.52 1.74 2.82
CA ALA A 472 36.89 2.83 3.55
C ALA A 472 36.45 2.47 4.99
N LEU A 473 36.79 1.27 5.48
CA LEU A 473 36.50 0.87 6.86
C LEU A 473 37.18 1.79 7.88
N LYS A 474 36.40 2.18 8.91
CA LYS A 474 36.91 2.88 10.10
C LYS A 474 37.31 1.91 11.21
N GLU A 475 36.56 0.83 11.36
CA GLU A 475 36.78 -0.21 12.35
C GLU A 475 36.71 -1.57 11.66
N ALA A 476 37.64 -2.47 11.99
CA ALA A 476 37.66 -3.83 11.47
C ALA A 476 37.27 -4.82 12.57
N ASN A 477 35.99 -5.23 12.56
CA ASN A 477 35.46 -6.26 13.46
C ASN A 477 35.77 -7.67 12.90
N ILE A 478 37.01 -8.11 13.08
CA ILE A 478 37.48 -9.41 12.61
C ILE A 478 36.85 -10.53 13.45
N LEU A 479 36.29 -11.55 12.80
CA LEU A 479 35.66 -12.69 13.48
C LEU A 479 36.66 -13.52 14.29
N ASP A 480 36.24 -13.98 15.48
CA ASP A 480 37.06 -14.83 16.37
C ASP A 480 37.46 -16.17 15.73
N SER A 481 36.72 -16.63 14.70
CA SER A 481 37.01 -17.86 13.97
C SER A 481 38.21 -17.76 13.03
N VAL A 482 38.66 -16.55 12.69
CA VAL A 482 39.73 -16.31 11.73
C VAL A 482 41.08 -16.76 12.30
N ILE A 483 41.77 -17.58 11.53
CA ILE A 483 43.10 -18.11 11.84
C ILE A 483 44.19 -17.55 10.91
N GLU A 484 43.79 -16.93 9.79
CA GLU A 484 44.70 -16.39 8.77
C GLU A 484 44.15 -15.07 8.21
N ILE A 485 44.98 -14.04 8.16
CA ILE A 485 44.75 -12.82 7.39
C ILE A 485 45.60 -12.92 6.15
N GLU A 486 44.99 -12.89 4.97
CA GLU A 486 45.71 -13.05 3.70
C GLU A 486 46.57 -11.83 3.35
N ASP A 487 47.42 -12.03 2.36
CA ASP A 487 48.31 -11.00 1.82
C ASP A 487 47.49 -9.79 1.35
N TYR A 488 48.02 -8.58 1.60
CA TYR A 488 47.43 -7.30 1.19
C TYR A 488 46.03 -6.95 1.74
N ALA A 489 45.45 -7.76 2.65
CA ALA A 489 44.05 -7.64 3.05
C ALA A 489 43.61 -6.23 3.55
N PHE A 490 44.51 -5.49 4.20
CA PHE A 490 44.33 -4.11 4.70
C PHE A 490 45.37 -3.12 4.11
N ARG A 491 45.94 -3.43 2.94
CA ARG A 491 46.98 -2.61 2.31
C ARG A 491 46.47 -1.22 1.94
N GLY A 492 47.13 -0.18 2.44
CA GLY A 492 46.87 1.22 2.12
C GLY A 492 45.62 1.81 2.76
N TYR A 493 45.11 1.21 3.84
CA TYR A 493 43.88 1.66 4.49
C TYR A 493 44.16 2.92 5.29
N SER A 494 43.69 4.06 4.77
CA SER A 494 43.94 5.38 5.34
C SER A 494 42.87 5.84 6.36
N ASN A 495 41.70 5.18 6.37
CA ASN A 495 40.57 5.52 7.24
C ASN A 495 40.43 4.60 8.47
N LEU A 496 41.16 3.48 8.50
CA LEU A 496 41.08 2.49 9.57
C LEU A 496 41.72 3.06 10.85
N GLU A 497 40.97 3.12 11.94
CA GLU A 497 41.42 3.76 13.19
C GLU A 497 42.12 2.79 14.12
N ALA A 498 41.55 1.59 14.27
CA ALA A 498 42.07 0.53 15.13
C ALA A 498 41.69 -0.86 14.58
N VAL A 499 42.54 -1.84 14.89
CA VAL A 499 42.30 -3.25 14.53
C VAL A 499 42.53 -4.13 15.76
N LYS A 500 41.63 -5.05 16.01
CA LYS A 500 41.78 -6.09 17.03
C LYS A 500 41.91 -7.44 16.36
N LEU A 501 43.06 -8.08 16.50
CA LEU A 501 43.33 -9.40 15.93
C LEU A 501 42.77 -10.51 16.83
N PRO A 502 42.13 -11.54 16.27
CA PRO A 502 41.43 -12.57 17.05
C PRO A 502 42.40 -13.48 17.80
N ARG A 503 41.90 -14.15 18.84
CA ARG A 503 42.73 -14.97 19.75
C ARG A 503 43.35 -16.19 19.06
N GLY A 504 42.65 -16.79 18.10
CA GLY A 504 43.11 -17.98 17.37
C GLY A 504 43.94 -17.67 16.12
N LEU A 505 44.35 -16.41 15.91
CA LEU A 505 45.10 -16.01 14.72
C LEU A 505 46.49 -16.66 14.70
N LYS A 506 46.83 -17.33 13.60
CA LYS A 506 48.11 -18.03 13.38
C LYS A 506 48.99 -17.37 12.34
N THR A 507 48.38 -16.75 11.34
CA THR A 507 49.11 -16.20 10.19
C THR A 507 48.61 -14.79 9.84
N ILE A 508 49.55 -13.88 9.63
CA ILE A 508 49.34 -12.60 8.96
C ILE A 508 50.17 -12.63 7.67
N GLY A 509 49.53 -12.40 6.54
CA GLY A 509 50.13 -12.43 5.21
C GLY A 509 51.15 -11.32 4.94
N GLU A 510 51.82 -11.43 3.81
CA GLU A 510 52.74 -10.42 3.28
C GLU A 510 51.99 -9.11 3.02
N GLU A 511 52.58 -7.98 3.45
CA GLU A 511 52.03 -6.63 3.27
C GLU A 511 50.57 -6.45 3.74
N ALA A 512 50.06 -7.33 4.61
CA ALA A 512 48.65 -7.33 5.01
C ALA A 512 48.17 -5.98 5.54
N PHE A 513 49.00 -5.23 6.26
CA PHE A 513 48.75 -3.87 6.76
C PHE A 513 49.74 -2.84 6.19
N LEU A 514 50.39 -3.11 5.04
CA LEU A 514 51.33 -2.17 4.44
C LEU A 514 50.64 -0.83 4.14
N GLY A 515 51.15 0.26 4.70
CA GLY A 515 50.59 1.60 4.51
C GLY A 515 49.23 1.82 5.19
N CYS A 516 48.80 0.92 6.09
CA CYS A 516 47.64 1.14 6.93
C CYS A 516 47.95 2.20 8.01
N THR A 517 47.04 3.16 8.20
CA THR A 517 47.23 4.30 9.11
C THR A 517 46.60 4.09 10.49
N ALA A 518 46.13 2.88 10.80
CA ALA A 518 45.55 2.54 12.10
C ALA A 518 46.45 3.00 13.25
N SER A 519 45.85 3.69 14.21
CA SER A 519 46.58 4.20 15.38
C SER A 519 47.02 3.06 16.30
N VAL A 520 46.31 1.92 16.28
CA VAL A 520 46.67 0.75 17.05
C VAL A 520 46.20 -0.55 16.38
N ILE A 521 47.09 -1.55 16.37
CA ILE A 521 46.74 -2.95 16.13
C ILE A 521 46.94 -3.72 17.44
N THR A 522 45.88 -4.34 17.94
CA THR A 522 45.91 -5.11 19.20
C THR A 522 45.93 -6.59 18.91
N ILE A 523 46.98 -7.28 19.32
CA ILE A 523 47.10 -8.73 19.28
C ILE A 523 46.51 -9.29 20.58
N VAL A 524 45.56 -10.22 20.51
CA VAL A 524 44.91 -10.77 21.72
C VAL A 524 45.40 -12.18 22.05
N GLY A 525 45.74 -12.96 21.02
CA GLY A 525 46.15 -14.36 21.14
C GLY A 525 47.66 -14.57 21.18
N ASN A 526 48.06 -15.74 21.64
CA ASN A 526 49.46 -16.20 21.65
C ASN A 526 49.74 -17.27 20.57
N GLU A 527 48.77 -17.57 19.70
CA GLU A 527 48.88 -18.59 18.65
C GLU A 527 49.54 -18.09 17.35
N LEU A 528 49.92 -16.81 17.27
CA LEU A 528 50.48 -16.21 16.05
C LEU A 528 51.87 -16.77 15.75
N THR A 529 51.96 -17.64 14.74
CA THR A 529 53.19 -18.32 14.33
C THR A 529 53.88 -17.66 13.15
N THR A 530 53.14 -16.98 12.27
CA THR A 530 53.65 -16.45 11.00
C THR A 530 53.24 -14.99 10.82
N ILE A 531 54.21 -14.14 10.51
CA ILE A 531 54.00 -12.74 10.10
C ILE A 531 54.78 -12.56 8.80
N GLY A 532 54.06 -12.25 7.72
CA GLY A 532 54.63 -12.08 6.40
C GLY A 532 55.52 -10.86 6.28
N ASN A 533 56.33 -10.83 5.23
CA ASN A 533 57.23 -9.72 4.96
C ASN A 533 56.44 -8.40 4.87
N ASN A 534 57.00 -7.34 5.47
CA ASN A 534 56.39 -6.00 5.47
C ASN A 534 54.91 -5.96 5.93
N ALA A 535 54.44 -6.95 6.70
CA ALA A 535 53.04 -7.03 7.12
C ALA A 535 52.54 -5.75 7.80
N PHE A 536 53.42 -5.02 8.51
CA PHE A 536 53.12 -3.75 9.17
C PHE A 536 53.96 -2.57 8.63
N GLY A 537 54.44 -2.68 7.39
CA GLY A 537 55.34 -1.71 6.77
C GLY A 537 54.67 -0.41 6.31
N HIS A 538 55.45 0.49 5.68
CA HIS A 538 54.96 1.67 4.97
C HIS A 538 55.44 1.67 3.51
N LYS A 539 54.70 2.31 2.58
CA LYS A 539 55.06 2.36 1.14
C LYS A 539 56.39 3.09 0.87
N ASP A 540 56.75 4.06 1.70
CA ASP A 540 57.92 4.95 1.48
C ASP A 540 59.05 4.82 2.51
N HIS A 541 59.06 3.76 3.34
CA HIS A 541 59.98 3.63 4.49
C HIS A 541 59.93 4.78 5.53
N SER A 542 58.94 5.67 5.44
CA SER A 542 58.69 6.74 6.41
C SER A 542 57.97 6.23 7.65
N GLU A 543 58.09 6.99 8.75
CA GLU A 543 57.55 6.72 10.08
C GLU A 543 56.00 6.67 10.20
N THR A 544 55.25 6.48 9.11
CA THR A 544 53.77 6.59 9.09
C THR A 544 53.01 5.27 8.84
N CYS A 545 53.63 4.10 9.08
CA CYS A 545 52.88 2.85 9.25
C CYS A 545 52.09 2.83 10.57
N CYS A 546 51.24 1.81 10.79
CA CYS A 546 50.40 1.66 11.99
C CYS A 546 51.12 2.15 13.26
N LYS A 547 50.53 3.09 14.00
CA LYS A 547 51.30 3.88 15.00
C LYS A 547 51.78 3.04 16.17
N LYS A 548 51.01 2.02 16.58
CA LYS A 548 51.34 1.12 17.68
C LYS A 548 50.87 -0.32 17.42
N ILE A 549 51.63 -1.30 17.89
CA ILE A 549 51.19 -2.69 18.04
C ILE A 549 51.13 -3.01 19.53
N ARG A 550 49.93 -3.34 20.04
CA ARG A 550 49.70 -3.71 21.44
C ARG A 550 49.70 -5.22 21.58
N ILE A 551 50.51 -5.73 22.51
CA ILE A 551 50.67 -7.17 22.78
C ILE A 551 50.55 -7.38 24.30
N PRO A 552 49.80 -8.39 24.79
CA PRO A 552 49.70 -8.67 26.22
C PRO A 552 51.06 -8.92 26.86
N GLN A 553 51.18 -8.62 28.16
CA GLN A 553 52.29 -9.07 28.99
C GLN A 553 52.26 -10.60 29.19
N GLY A 554 53.42 -11.20 29.41
CA GLY A 554 53.58 -12.65 29.62
C GLY A 554 54.64 -13.27 28.71
N ALA A 555 55.36 -14.27 29.21
CA ALA A 555 56.44 -14.94 28.48
C ALA A 555 55.92 -15.67 27.23
N GLU A 556 54.66 -16.11 27.26
CA GLU A 556 53.96 -16.75 26.15
C GLU A 556 53.77 -15.84 24.92
N PHE A 557 53.92 -14.52 25.07
CA PHE A 557 53.82 -13.54 23.99
C PHE A 557 55.18 -13.07 23.45
N ASP A 558 56.30 -13.47 24.05
CA ASP A 558 57.63 -12.96 23.69
C ASP A 558 58.03 -13.35 22.25
N ASN A 559 57.61 -14.54 21.81
CA ASN A 559 57.80 -14.98 20.42
C ASN A 559 57.10 -14.06 19.41
N ILE A 560 55.93 -13.53 19.75
CA ILE A 560 55.19 -12.60 18.88
C ILE A 560 55.96 -11.28 18.76
N VAL A 561 56.49 -10.75 19.88
CA VAL A 561 57.33 -9.54 19.86
C VAL A 561 58.54 -9.74 18.94
N THR A 562 59.25 -10.87 19.06
CA THR A 562 60.39 -11.19 18.19
C THR A 562 59.98 -11.23 16.71
N LYS A 563 58.82 -11.82 16.38
CA LYS A 563 58.32 -11.88 14.99
C LYS A 563 57.94 -10.52 14.44
N VAL A 564 57.29 -9.67 15.23
CA VAL A 564 56.94 -8.30 14.84
C VAL A 564 58.20 -7.49 14.53
N LYS A 565 59.25 -7.63 15.35
CA LYS A 565 60.55 -6.99 15.10
C LYS A 565 61.22 -7.52 13.81
N ALA A 566 61.11 -8.82 13.56
CA ALA A 566 61.72 -9.46 12.39
C ALA A 566 61.18 -8.96 11.04
N VAL A 567 59.96 -8.41 11.02
CA VAL A 567 59.36 -7.78 9.82
C VAL A 567 59.62 -6.27 9.76
N ASN A 568 60.70 -5.81 10.39
CA ASN A 568 61.16 -4.42 10.43
C ASN A 568 60.18 -3.43 11.07
N TYR A 569 59.30 -3.88 11.98
CA TYR A 569 58.45 -2.97 12.73
C TYR A 569 59.23 -2.28 13.87
N PRO A 570 59.14 -0.94 14.04
CA PRO A 570 59.93 -0.23 15.03
C PRO A 570 59.65 -0.68 16.47
N GLU A 571 60.69 -1.06 17.21
CA GLU A 571 60.57 -1.56 18.58
C GLU A 571 59.88 -0.56 19.53
N GLY A 572 60.17 0.74 19.40
CA GLY A 572 59.54 1.79 20.23
C GLY A 572 58.04 1.95 20.04
N ARG A 573 57.44 1.26 19.04
CA ARG A 573 55.99 1.27 18.77
C ARG A 573 55.29 -0.01 19.24
N ILE A 574 56.04 -0.97 19.79
CA ILE A 574 55.47 -2.17 20.40
C ILE A 574 55.15 -1.85 21.87
N GLU A 575 53.87 -1.91 22.23
CA GLU A 575 53.39 -1.62 23.58
C GLU A 575 52.93 -2.92 24.25
N ARG A 576 53.49 -3.18 25.45
CA ARG A 576 53.11 -4.32 26.29
C ARG A 576 52.06 -3.84 27.31
N TYR A 577 50.88 -4.47 27.33
CA TYR A 577 49.77 -4.05 28.18
C TYR A 577 49.26 -5.12 29.13
#